data_AF-A0A9E4IX46-F1
#
_entry.id   AF-A0A9E4IX46-F1
#
_cell.length_a   1.000
_cell.length_b   1.000
_cell.length_c   1.000
_cell.angle_alpha   90.00
_cell.angle_beta   90.00
_cell.angle_gamma   90.00
#
_symmetry.space_group_name_H-M   'P 1'
#
loop_
_entity.id
_entity.type
_entity.pdbx_description
1 polymer ?
#
loop_
_entity_poly.entity_id
_entity_poly.type
_entity_poly.pdbx_seq_one_letter_code
_entity_poly.pdbx_strand_id
1 'polypeptide(L)' 'MPGILYYAGRGLQLLGMWLLLVSIVTAGPLGPSPRIFGAGIAVFLAGWLIVRRRTR' A
#
# COMPACT_ATOMS: atom_id res chain seq x y z
N MET A 1 3.71 -22.43 8.79
CA MET A 1 4.36 -21.09 8.79
C MET A 1 3.87 -20.31 7.58
N PRO A 2 3.61 -18.99 7.68
CA PRO A 2 3.21 -18.19 6.53
C PRO A 2 4.31 -18.23 5.45
N GLY A 3 3.94 -18.44 4.19
CA GLY A 3 4.89 -18.50 3.08
C GLY A 3 5.42 -17.14 2.66
N ILE A 4 6.49 -17.10 1.85
CA ILE A 4 7.14 -15.87 1.38
C ILE A 4 6.17 -14.86 0.73
N LEU A 5 5.16 -15.34 0.03
CA LEU A 5 4.15 -14.49 -0.60
C LEU A 5 3.24 -13.78 0.42
N TYR A 6 3.01 -14.36 1.60
CA TYR A 6 2.27 -13.69 2.67
C TYR A 6 3.05 -12.46 3.16
N TYR A 7 4.35 -12.63 3.42
CA TYR A 7 5.22 -11.53 3.83
C TYR A 7 5.40 -10.49 2.72
N ALA A 8 5.51 -10.90 1.45
CA ALA A 8 5.53 -9.98 0.33
C ALA A 8 4.23 -9.14 0.26
N GLY A 9 3.07 -9.77 0.45
CA GLY A 9 1.78 -9.07 0.50
C GLY A 9 1.69 -8.08 1.66
N ARG A 10 2.20 -8.43 2.84
CA ARG A 10 2.30 -7.51 3.99
C ARG A 10 3.29 -6.37 3.74
N GLY A 11 4.42 -6.66 3.10
CA GLY A 11 5.39 -5.65 2.69
C GLY A 11 4.78 -4.63 1.73
N LEU A 12 3.99 -5.09 0.75
CA LEU A 12 3.24 -4.21 -0.15
C LEU A 12 2.20 -3.37 0.60
N GLN A 13 1.49 -3.93 1.58
CA GLN A 13 0.57 -3.13 2.42
C GLN A 13 1.33 -2.01 3.16
N LEU A 14 2.46 -2.32 3.79
CA LEU A 14 3.29 -1.33 4.48
C LEU A 14 3.84 -0.27 3.52
N LEU A 15 4.31 -0.68 2.34
CA LEU A 15 4.78 0.24 1.29
C LEU A 15 3.65 1.17 0.83
N GLY A 16 2.45 0.63 0.61
CA GLY A 16 1.27 1.41 0.23
C GLY A 16 0.90 2.44 1.31
N MET A 17 0.88 2.01 2.58
CA MET A 17 0.64 2.90 3.72
C MET A 17 1.69 4.01 3.84
N TRP A 18 2.96 3.66 3.60
CA TRP A 18 4.04 4.64 3.58
C TRP A 18 3.85 5.70 2.49
N LEU A 19 3.51 5.28 1.27
CA LEU A 19 3.22 6.21 0.17
C LEU A 19 2.03 7.13 0.48
N LEU A 20 0.98 6.58 1.09
CA LEU A 20 -0.17 7.36 1.53
C LEU A 20 0.23 8.39 2.59
N LEU A 21 1.04 7.98 3.59
CA LEU A 21 1.55 8.89 4.61
C LEU A 21 2.39 10.01 3.98
N VAL A 22 3.34 9.66 3.10
CA VAL A 22 4.14 10.65 2.36
C VAL A 22 3.24 11.62 1.60
N SER A 23 2.21 11.12 0.92
CA SER A 23 1.29 11.97 0.16
C SER A 23 0.54 12.99 1.01
N ILE A 24 0.21 12.62 2.26
CA ILE A 24 -0.47 13.50 3.24
C ILE A 24 0.51 14.48 3.85
N VAL A 25 1.67 14.01 4.30
CA VAL A 25 2.69 14.84 4.98
C VAL A 25 3.29 15.88 4.03
N THR A 26 3.38 15.56 2.74
CA THR A 26 3.88 16.47 1.69
C THR A 26 2.78 17.22 0.95
N ALA A 27 1.53 17.11 1.41
CA ALA A 27 0.40 17.79 0.78
C ALA A 27 0.58 19.31 0.84
N GLY A 28 0.39 19.96 -0.31
CA GLY A 28 0.33 21.41 -0.41
C GLY A 28 -1.10 21.94 -0.16
N PRO A 29 -1.34 23.23 -0.39
CA PRO A 29 -2.65 23.86 -0.21
C PRO A 29 -3.78 23.23 -1.05
N LEU A 30 -3.43 22.60 -2.17
CA LEU A 30 -4.36 21.90 -3.07
C LEU A 30 -4.56 20.43 -2.70
N GLY A 31 -3.97 19.97 -1.59
CA GLY A 31 -4.07 18.58 -1.12
C GLY A 31 -2.95 17.66 -1.62
N PRO A 32 -3.10 16.34 -1.40
CA PRO A 32 -2.11 15.33 -1.76
C PRO A 32 -2.01 15.15 -3.28
N SER A 33 -0.80 14.85 -3.77
CA SER A 33 -0.57 14.52 -5.18
C SER A 33 -1.41 13.30 -5.59
N PRO A 34 -2.31 13.41 -6.58
CA PRO A 34 -3.16 12.29 -7.01
C PRO A 34 -2.37 11.07 -7.48
N ARG A 35 -1.18 11.29 -8.05
CA ARG A 35 -0.30 10.20 -8.52
C ARG A 35 0.26 9.40 -7.35
N ILE A 36 0.80 10.07 -6.33
CA ILE A 36 1.41 9.39 -5.17
C ILE A 36 0.32 8.72 -4.34
N PHE A 37 -0.79 9.42 -4.10
CA PHE A 37 -1.93 8.89 -3.36
C PHE A 37 -2.51 7.64 -4.06
N GLY A 38 -2.79 7.75 -5.37
CA GLY A 38 -3.28 6.62 -6.18
C GLY A 38 -2.31 5.44 -6.22
N ALA A 39 -1.00 5.70 -6.32
CA ALA A 39 0.02 4.65 -6.24
C ALA A 39 0.00 3.94 -4.88
N GLY A 40 -0.12 4.69 -3.78
CA GLY A 40 -0.25 4.14 -2.43
C GLY A 40 -1.44 3.20 -2.28
N ILE A 41 -2.62 3.61 -2.78
CA ILE A 41 -3.82 2.77 -2.81
C ILE A 41 -3.58 1.50 -3.63
N ALA A 42 -3.07 1.63 -4.87
CA ALA A 42 -2.88 0.50 -5.76
C ALA A 42 -1.92 -0.55 -5.18
N VAL A 43 -0.80 -0.09 -4.60
CA VAL A 43 0.19 -0.95 -3.93
C VAL A 43 -0.42 -1.66 -2.72
N PHE A 44 -1.19 -0.95 -1.90
CA PHE A 44 -1.87 -1.54 -0.75
C PHE A 44 -2.88 -2.62 -1.16
N LEU A 45 -3.71 -2.33 -2.16
CA LEU A 45 -4.72 -3.27 -2.67
C LEU A 45 -4.08 -4.50 -3.32
N ALA A 46 -2.97 -4.34 -4.02
CA ALA A 46 -2.19 -5.47 -4.55
C ALA A 46 -1.70 -6.38 -3.42
N GLY A 47 -1.11 -5.79 -2.36
CA GLY A 47 -0.70 -6.53 -1.16
C GLY A 47 -1.87 -7.25 -0.46
N TRP A 48 -3.00 -6.56 -0.31
CA TRP A 48 -4.23 -7.14 0.24
C TRP A 48 -4.74 -8.33 -0.57
N LEU A 49 -4.76 -8.22 -1.90
CA LEU A 49 -5.20 -9.32 -2.76
C LEU A 49 -4.31 -10.56 -2.61
N ILE A 50 -2.98 -10.35 -2.51
CA ILE A 50 -2.02 -11.44 -2.27
C ILE A 50 -2.28 -12.10 -0.93
N VAL A 51 -2.41 -11.33 0.16
CA VAL A 51 -2.68 -11.87 1.51
C VAL A 51 -4.02 -12.62 1.52
N ARG A 52 -5.08 -12.02 0.97
CA ARG A 52 -6.44 -12.59 0.96
C ARG A 52 -6.50 -13.94 0.26
N ARG A 53 -5.73 -14.13 -0.83
CA ARG A 53 -5.65 -15.42 -1.56
C ARG A 53 -4.88 -16.51 -0.80
N ARG A 54 -4.16 -16.17 0.27
CA ARG A 54 -3.34 -17.09 1.06
C ARG A 54 -3.88 -17.36 2.47
N THR A 55 -4.86 -16.58 2.91
CA THR A 55 -5.52 -16.72 4.22
C THR A 55 -6.95 -17.28 4.10
N ARG A 56 -7.41 -17.56 2.88
CA ARG A 56 -8.61 -18.36 2.61
C ARG A 56 -8.21 -19.81 2.39
#